data_AF-M1YZL1-F1
#
_entry.id   AF-M1YZL1-F1
#
_cell.length_a   1.000
_cell.length_b   1.000
_cell.length_c   1.000
_cell.angle_alpha   90.00
_cell.angle_beta   90.00
_cell.angle_gamma   90.00
#
_symmetry.space_group_name_H-M   'P 1'
#
loop_
_entity.id
_entity.type
_entity.pdbx_description
1 polymer ?
#
loop_
_entity_poly.entity_id
_entity_poly.type
_entity_poly.pdbx_seq_one_letter_code
_entity_poly.pdbx_strand_id
1 'polypeptide(L)'
;MITPLDIQNKEFKKSFRGYKESEVDQFLDEIIEDYEKLYKENIELKDKILILDEKIKQYNNLEETLKDTLVVAQSTADEVTRTAREKSEIIIEDAELMAKKIITAANEEVKNIQKEYGNLKKEIFIFKTRFKSFIEAQLISLDEFYSKIEMDDTNIRDENELEEYIDGADESNSESQNMGKVDNGVDDLGA
;
A
#
# COMPACT_ATOMS: atom_id res chain seq x y z
N MET A 1 -7.90 87.33 17.12
CA MET A 1 -8.99 87.18 18.10
C MET A 1 -8.62 88.04 19.29
N ILE A 2 -9.60 88.68 19.93
CA ILE A 2 -9.39 89.49 21.13
C ILE A 2 -9.27 88.53 22.30
N THR A 3 -8.25 88.68 23.13
CA THR A 3 -8.04 87.91 24.37
C THR A 3 -8.74 88.58 25.55
N PRO A 4 -9.02 87.87 26.65
CA PRO A 4 -9.51 88.51 27.89
C PRO A 4 -8.63 89.69 28.32
N LEU A 5 -7.31 89.57 28.15
CA LEU A 5 -6.34 90.63 28.42
C LEU A 5 -6.50 91.85 27.48
N ASP A 6 -6.90 91.63 26.22
CA ASP A 6 -7.19 92.70 25.28
C ASP A 6 -8.50 93.45 25.62
N ILE A 7 -9.45 92.78 26.29
CA ILE A 7 -10.69 93.40 26.80
C ILE A 7 -10.36 94.24 28.03
N GLN A 8 -9.54 93.72 28.95
CA GLN A 8 -9.14 94.41 30.17
C GLN A 8 -8.32 95.69 29.90
N ASN A 9 -7.46 95.67 28.88
CA ASN A 9 -6.64 96.83 28.51
C ASN A 9 -7.36 97.80 27.55
N LYS A 10 -8.67 97.63 27.33
CA LYS A 10 -9.40 98.42 26.33
C LYS A 10 -9.79 99.78 26.88
N GLU A 11 -9.15 100.84 26.36
CA GLU A 11 -9.57 102.21 26.64
C GLU A 11 -10.60 102.74 25.62
N PHE A 12 -11.65 103.38 26.13
CA PHE A 12 -12.69 104.03 25.33
C PHE A 12 -12.51 105.56 25.31
N LYS A 13 -12.77 106.20 24.16
CA LYS A 13 -12.71 107.66 24.03
C LYS A 13 -13.95 108.30 24.68
N LYS A 14 -13.74 109.36 25.47
CA LYS A 14 -14.85 110.13 26.09
C LYS A 14 -15.57 111.00 25.06
N SER A 15 -16.90 111.06 25.14
CA SER A 15 -17.76 111.86 24.26
C SER A 15 -18.81 112.62 25.08
N PHE A 16 -19.28 113.78 24.60
CA PHE A 16 -20.22 114.67 25.30
C PHE A 16 -21.58 114.01 25.65
N ARG A 17 -21.92 112.91 24.97
CA ARG A 17 -23.00 111.97 25.33
C ARG A 17 -22.47 110.55 25.14
N GLY A 18 -22.46 109.74 26.19
CA GLY A 18 -21.94 108.37 26.17
C GLY A 18 -22.47 107.52 27.32
N TYR A 19 -22.15 106.23 27.28
CA TYR A 19 -22.46 105.31 28.37
C TYR A 19 -21.67 105.67 29.63
N LYS A 20 -22.20 105.30 30.79
CA LYS A 20 -21.58 105.57 32.08
C LYS A 20 -20.40 104.61 32.29
N GLU A 21 -19.21 105.16 32.49
CA GLU A 21 -17.95 104.40 32.62
C GLU A 21 -18.07 103.25 33.63
N SER A 22 -18.62 103.50 34.83
CA SER A 22 -18.76 102.46 35.86
C SER A 22 -19.68 101.28 35.48
N GLU A 23 -20.73 101.52 34.69
CA GLU A 23 -21.64 100.45 34.25
C GLU A 23 -21.03 99.66 33.09
N VAL A 24 -20.25 100.33 32.25
CA VAL A 24 -19.49 99.67 31.17
C VAL A 24 -18.38 98.80 31.77
N ASP A 25 -17.62 99.31 32.74
CA ASP A 25 -16.55 98.56 33.40
C ASP A 25 -17.09 97.29 34.08
N GLN A 26 -18.19 97.41 34.84
CA GLN A 26 -18.82 96.27 35.50
C GLN A 26 -19.30 95.19 34.51
N PHE A 27 -19.82 95.62 33.35
CA PHE A 27 -20.22 94.69 32.28
C PHE A 27 -19.01 94.06 31.56
N LEU A 28 -17.90 94.81 31.41
CA LEU A 28 -16.66 94.29 30.85
C LEU A 28 -16.01 93.25 31.78
N ASP A 29 -16.08 93.43 33.10
CA ASP A 29 -15.63 92.44 34.08
C ASP A 29 -16.40 91.11 33.93
N GLU A 30 -17.74 91.16 33.82
CA GLU A 30 -18.57 89.97 33.56
C GLU A 30 -18.21 89.31 32.22
N ILE A 31 -17.98 90.10 31.16
CA ILE A 31 -17.54 89.57 29.86
C ILE A 31 -16.17 88.90 29.98
N ILE A 32 -15.23 89.49 30.71
CA ILE A 32 -13.87 88.93 30.88
C ILE A 32 -13.97 87.55 31.55
N GLU A 33 -14.73 87.41 32.64
CA GLU A 33 -14.92 86.13 33.34
C GLU A 33 -15.51 85.06 32.41
N ASP A 34 -16.59 85.39 31.70
CA ASP A 34 -17.23 84.46 30.76
C ASP A 34 -16.30 84.10 29.60
N TYR A 35 -15.53 85.06 29.07
CA TYR A 35 -14.61 84.84 27.97
C TYR A 35 -13.42 83.98 28.38
N GLU A 36 -12.88 84.17 29.58
CA GLU A 36 -11.83 83.30 30.15
C GLU A 36 -12.32 81.86 30.29
N LYS A 37 -13.52 81.67 30.83
CA LYS A 37 -14.14 80.35 30.96
C LYS A 37 -14.30 79.68 29.59
N LEU A 38 -14.84 80.40 28.63
CA LEU A 38 -15.08 79.90 27.27
C LEU A 38 -13.76 79.59 26.55
N TYR A 39 -12.73 80.41 26.76
CA TYR A 39 -11.39 80.18 26.23
C TYR A 39 -10.75 78.92 26.80
N LYS A 40 -10.86 78.71 28.13
CA LYS A 40 -10.37 77.51 28.80
C LYS A 40 -11.10 76.25 28.32
N GLU A 41 -12.43 76.28 28.25
CA GLU A 41 -13.23 75.17 27.71
C GLU A 41 -12.86 74.87 26.26
N ASN A 42 -12.58 75.89 25.43
CA ASN A 42 -12.16 75.69 24.05
C ASN A 42 -10.82 74.96 23.94
N ILE A 43 -9.86 75.30 24.80
CA ILE A 43 -8.56 74.60 24.86
C ILE A 43 -8.77 73.14 25.30
N GLU A 44 -9.52 72.91 26.38
CA GLU A 44 -9.78 71.55 26.87
C GLU A 44 -10.51 70.68 25.83
N LEU A 45 -11.45 71.25 25.08
CA LEU A 45 -12.14 70.56 24.00
C LEU A 45 -11.20 70.24 22.83
N LYS A 46 -10.32 71.16 22.46
CA LYS A 46 -9.31 70.92 21.41
C LYS A 46 -8.35 69.81 21.80
N ASP A 47 -7.88 69.79 23.05
CA ASP A 47 -7.01 68.73 23.56
C ASP A 47 -7.73 67.37 23.56
N LYS A 48 -9.01 67.34 23.97
CA LYS A 48 -9.84 66.12 23.88
C LYS A 48 -9.99 65.64 22.45
N ILE A 49 -10.22 66.55 21.49
CA ILE A 49 -10.32 66.19 20.06
C ILE A 49 -9.02 65.55 19.58
N LEU A 50 -7.85 66.12 19.92
CA LEU A 50 -6.55 65.56 19.55
C LEU A 50 -6.36 64.15 20.10
N ILE A 51 -6.66 63.93 21.38
CA ILE A 51 -6.55 62.61 22.03
C ILE A 51 -7.51 61.60 21.38
N LEU A 52 -8.74 62.02 21.06
CA LEU A 52 -9.72 61.15 20.41
C LEU A 52 -9.31 60.80 18.98
N ASP A 53 -8.75 61.75 18.23
CA ASP A 53 -8.23 61.51 16.88
C ASP A 53 -7.06 60.51 16.88
N GLU A 54 -6.14 60.61 17.84
CA GLU A 54 -5.07 59.63 18.02
C GLU A 54 -5.62 58.23 18.33
N LYS A 55 -6.63 58.13 19.21
CA LYS A 55 -7.27 56.84 19.52
C LYS A 55 -7.97 56.25 18.30
N ILE A 56 -8.65 57.06 17.50
CA ILE A 56 -9.30 56.60 16.26
C ILE A 56 -8.25 56.05 15.29
N LYS A 57 -7.12 56.74 15.12
CA LYS A 57 -6.01 56.23 14.30
C LYS A 57 -5.47 54.90 14.80
N GLN A 58 -5.31 54.74 16.12
CA GLN A 58 -4.89 53.46 16.70
C GLN A 58 -5.90 52.35 16.44
N TYR A 59 -7.21 52.62 16.61
CA TYR A 59 -8.25 51.64 16.33
C TYR A 59 -8.32 51.25 14.86
N ASN A 60 -8.16 52.20 13.93
CA ASN A 60 -8.12 51.91 12.50
C ASN A 60 -6.95 50.99 12.14
N ASN A 61 -5.75 51.26 12.68
CA ASN A 61 -4.57 50.40 12.45
C ASN A 61 -4.77 48.99 13.04
N LEU A 62 -5.42 48.90 14.21
CA LEU A 62 -5.74 47.62 14.83
C LEU A 62 -6.77 46.84 14.01
N GLU A 63 -7.80 47.51 13.49
CA GLU A 63 -8.81 46.92 12.62
C GLU A 63 -8.18 46.39 11.33
N GLU A 64 -7.29 47.14 10.70
CA GLU A 64 -6.55 46.71 9.51
C GLU A 64 -5.70 45.47 9.81
N THR A 65 -4.92 45.50 10.89
CA THR A 65 -4.09 44.35 11.32
C THR A 65 -4.94 43.11 11.61
N LEU A 66 -6.10 43.30 12.26
CA LEU A 66 -7.01 42.20 12.56
C LEU A 66 -7.60 41.60 11.28
N LYS A 67 -8.00 42.45 10.33
CA LYS A 67 -8.53 42.04 9.03
C LYS A 67 -7.48 41.25 8.24
N ASP A 68 -6.24 41.72 8.20
CA ASP A 68 -5.15 41.01 7.53
C ASP A 68 -4.86 39.66 8.20
N THR A 69 -4.86 39.63 9.53
CA THR A 69 -4.68 38.38 10.29
C THR A 69 -5.80 37.39 10.01
N LEU A 70 -7.05 37.85 9.90
CA LEU A 70 -8.19 37.00 9.55
C LEU A 70 -8.07 36.43 8.14
N VAL A 71 -7.64 37.24 7.17
CA VAL A 71 -7.40 36.79 5.79
C VAL A 71 -6.29 35.74 5.74
N VAL A 72 -5.19 35.97 6.44
CA VAL A 72 -4.09 35.00 6.53
C VAL A 72 -4.54 33.70 7.20
N ALA A 73 -5.28 33.78 8.30
CA ALA A 73 -5.81 32.61 8.99
C ALA A 73 -6.76 31.81 8.10
N GLN A 74 -7.65 32.48 7.37
CA GLN A 74 -8.56 31.85 6.41
C GLN A 74 -7.78 31.17 5.27
N SER A 75 -6.85 31.88 4.63
CA SER A 75 -6.04 31.31 3.54
C SER A 75 -5.22 30.11 4.01
N THR A 76 -4.70 30.16 5.24
CA THR A 76 -3.95 29.04 5.84
C THR A 76 -4.86 27.84 6.09
N ALA A 77 -6.07 28.07 6.61
CA ALA A 77 -7.05 27.00 6.80
C ALA A 77 -7.45 26.35 5.47
N ASP A 78 -7.70 27.16 4.44
CA ASP A 78 -8.03 26.67 3.10
C ASP A 78 -6.87 25.88 2.49
N GLU A 79 -5.63 26.34 2.66
CA GLU A 79 -4.44 25.61 2.21
C GLU A 79 -4.24 24.27 2.94
N VAL A 80 -4.43 24.24 4.26
CA VAL A 80 -4.35 23.01 5.05
C VAL A 80 -5.41 22.01 4.60
N THR A 81 -6.64 22.45 4.35
CA THR A 81 -7.71 21.56 3.88
C THR A 81 -7.47 21.07 2.45
N ARG A 82 -6.98 21.93 1.55
CA ARG A 82 -6.60 21.56 0.18
C ARG A 82 -5.49 20.49 0.19
N THR A 83 -4.39 20.75 0.90
CA THR A 83 -3.26 19.83 0.96
C THR A 83 -3.63 18.50 1.64
N ALA A 84 -4.51 18.52 2.64
CA ALA A 84 -5.03 17.29 3.24
C ALA A 84 -5.86 16.46 2.25
N ARG A 85 -6.69 17.11 1.42
CA ARG A 85 -7.47 16.43 0.37
C ARG A 85 -6.57 15.81 -0.70
N GLU A 86 -5.61 16.58 -1.22
CA GLU A 86 -4.64 16.10 -2.22
C GLU A 86 -3.86 14.88 -1.68
N LYS A 87 -3.37 14.95 -0.44
CA LYS A 87 -2.69 13.80 0.19
C LYS A 87 -3.62 12.61 0.38
N SER A 88 -4.87 12.84 0.76
CA SER A 88 -5.85 11.77 0.92
C SER A 88 -6.11 11.05 -0.41
N GLU A 89 -6.25 11.78 -1.50
CA GLU A 89 -6.46 11.21 -2.84
C GLU A 89 -5.26 10.34 -3.25
N ILE A 90 -4.04 10.83 -3.06
CA ILE A 90 -2.81 10.06 -3.34
C ILE A 90 -2.75 8.79 -2.50
N ILE A 91 -3.07 8.86 -1.20
CA ILE A 91 -3.06 7.69 -0.31
C ILE A 91 -4.09 6.64 -0.78
N ILE A 92 -5.28 7.07 -1.18
CA ILE A 92 -6.32 6.18 -1.69
C ILE A 92 -5.84 5.52 -2.99
N GLU A 93 -5.30 6.31 -3.93
CA GLU A 93 -4.79 5.80 -5.20
C GLU A 93 -3.65 4.78 -4.99
N ASP A 94 -2.68 5.08 -4.13
CA ASP A 94 -1.57 4.17 -3.83
C ASP A 94 -2.05 2.88 -3.15
N ALA A 95 -2.99 3.00 -2.20
CA ALA A 95 -3.60 1.84 -1.56
C ALA A 95 -4.35 0.95 -2.58
N GLU A 96 -5.10 1.54 -3.51
CA GLU A 96 -5.77 0.81 -4.58
C GLU A 96 -4.77 0.10 -5.52
N LEU A 97 -3.68 0.78 -5.88
CA LEU A 97 -2.61 0.21 -6.70
C LEU A 97 -1.92 -0.96 -6.00
N MET A 98 -1.58 -0.82 -4.71
CA MET A 98 -1.00 -1.90 -3.92
C MET A 98 -1.96 -3.08 -3.79
N ALA A 99 -3.24 -2.83 -3.51
CA ALA A 99 -4.26 -3.87 -3.43
C ALA A 99 -4.38 -4.65 -4.76
N LYS A 100 -4.42 -3.94 -5.90
CA LYS A 100 -4.42 -4.57 -7.23
C LYS A 100 -3.17 -5.42 -7.47
N LYS A 101 -1.99 -4.94 -7.07
CA LYS A 101 -0.73 -5.70 -7.18
C LYS A 101 -0.78 -6.99 -6.36
N ILE A 102 -1.22 -6.91 -5.10
CA ILE A 102 -1.33 -8.08 -4.21
C ILE A 102 -2.30 -9.11 -4.80
N ILE A 103 -3.48 -8.67 -5.26
CA ILE A 103 -4.48 -9.57 -5.88
C ILE A 103 -3.91 -10.23 -7.13
N THR A 104 -3.21 -9.47 -7.97
CA THR A 104 -2.61 -10.01 -9.20
C THR A 104 -1.54 -11.04 -8.89
N ALA A 105 -0.64 -10.76 -7.94
CA ALA A 105 0.39 -11.69 -7.51
C ALA A 105 -0.21 -12.98 -6.92
N ALA A 106 -1.23 -12.86 -6.06
CA ALA A 106 -1.92 -14.01 -5.49
C ALA A 106 -2.59 -14.89 -6.57
N ASN A 107 -3.22 -14.26 -7.58
CA ASN A 107 -3.82 -14.99 -8.70
C ASN A 107 -2.76 -15.72 -9.55
N GLU A 108 -1.60 -15.11 -9.75
CA GLU A 108 -0.47 -15.76 -10.44
C GLU A 108 0.06 -16.96 -9.64
N GLU A 109 0.22 -16.84 -8.33
CA GLU A 109 0.60 -17.96 -7.46
C GLU A 109 -0.40 -19.10 -7.51
N VAL A 110 -1.71 -18.81 -7.42
CA VAL A 110 -2.76 -19.83 -7.53
C VAL A 110 -2.67 -20.55 -8.87
N LYS A 111 -2.44 -19.81 -9.96
CA LYS A 111 -2.28 -20.41 -11.30
C LYS A 111 -1.04 -21.31 -11.37
N ASN A 112 0.07 -20.92 -10.76
CA ASN A 112 1.28 -21.72 -10.70
C ASN A 112 1.05 -23.01 -9.89
N ILE A 113 0.43 -22.92 -8.71
CA ILE A 113 0.08 -24.08 -7.88
C ILE A 113 -0.85 -25.04 -8.65
N GLN A 114 -1.84 -24.52 -9.37
CA GLN A 114 -2.73 -25.35 -10.20
C GLN A 114 -1.97 -26.09 -11.30
N LYS A 115 -0.99 -25.44 -11.93
CA LYS A 115 -0.12 -26.05 -12.95
C LYS A 115 0.74 -27.15 -12.34
N GLU A 116 1.37 -26.89 -11.20
CA GLU A 116 2.19 -27.88 -10.48
C GLU A 116 1.36 -29.08 -10.05
N TYR A 117 0.17 -28.85 -9.48
CA TYR A 117 -0.77 -29.91 -9.13
C TYR A 117 -1.14 -30.77 -10.36
N GLY A 118 -1.39 -30.14 -11.50
CA GLY A 118 -1.66 -30.83 -12.76
C GLY A 118 -0.49 -31.70 -13.23
N ASN A 119 0.75 -31.20 -13.08
CA ASN A 119 1.96 -31.96 -13.42
C ASN A 119 2.16 -33.15 -12.46
N LEU A 120 2.06 -32.93 -11.15
CA LEU A 120 2.17 -33.98 -10.14
C LEU A 120 1.13 -35.08 -10.37
N LYS A 121 -0.11 -34.71 -10.70
CA LYS A 121 -1.16 -35.69 -11.04
C LYS A 121 -0.80 -36.55 -12.26
N LYS A 122 -0.18 -35.95 -13.28
CA LYS A 122 0.31 -36.70 -14.45
C LYS A 122 1.46 -37.64 -14.06
N GLU A 123 2.40 -37.17 -13.24
CA GLU A 123 3.51 -37.98 -12.75
C GLU A 123 3.01 -39.19 -11.96
N ILE A 124 2.03 -39.01 -11.06
CA ILE A 124 1.37 -40.10 -10.33
C ILE A 124 0.74 -41.11 -11.29
N PHE A 125 0.06 -40.64 -12.35
CA PHE A 125 -0.57 -41.53 -13.32
C PHE A 125 0.47 -42.34 -14.12
N ILE A 126 1.55 -41.70 -14.55
CA ILE A 126 2.68 -42.35 -15.25
C ILE A 126 3.33 -43.38 -14.32
N PHE A 127 3.62 -43.00 -13.07
CA PHE A 127 4.19 -43.89 -12.07
C PHE A 127 3.30 -45.10 -11.84
N LYS A 128 1.99 -44.89 -11.60
CA LYS A 128 1.00 -45.97 -11.41
C LYS A 128 0.98 -46.92 -12.61
N THR A 129 1.01 -46.39 -13.83
CA THR A 129 1.00 -47.21 -15.05
C THR A 129 2.28 -48.05 -15.15
N ARG A 130 3.45 -47.44 -14.97
CA ARG A 130 4.75 -48.13 -15.00
C ARG A 130 4.84 -49.21 -13.92
N PHE A 131 4.38 -48.89 -12.71
CA PHE A 131 4.41 -49.82 -11.58
C PHE A 131 3.46 -51.01 -11.80
N LYS A 132 2.25 -50.76 -12.33
CA LYS A 132 1.32 -51.84 -12.71
C LYS A 132 1.93 -52.78 -13.73
N SER A 133 2.51 -52.24 -14.81
CA SER A 133 3.17 -53.05 -15.84
C SER A 133 4.37 -53.83 -15.29
N PHE A 134 5.13 -53.24 -14.37
CA PHE A 134 6.24 -53.93 -13.69
C PHE A 134 5.75 -55.13 -12.87
N ILE A 135 4.69 -54.96 -12.07
CA ILE A 135 4.11 -56.06 -11.28
C ILE A 135 3.51 -57.14 -12.18
N GLU A 136 2.80 -56.76 -13.25
CA GLU A 136 2.26 -57.71 -14.23
C GLU A 136 3.38 -58.53 -14.90
N ALA A 137 4.49 -57.90 -15.28
CA ALA A 137 5.66 -58.61 -15.82
C ALA A 137 6.29 -59.56 -14.80
N GLN A 138 6.40 -59.14 -13.53
CA GLN A 138 6.94 -59.99 -12.46
C GLN A 138 6.04 -61.20 -12.16
N LEU A 139 4.71 -61.03 -12.25
CA LEU A 139 3.74 -62.13 -12.13
C LEU A 139 3.89 -63.12 -13.28
N ILE A 140 3.95 -62.63 -14.53
CA ILE A 140 4.18 -63.50 -15.71
C ILE A 140 5.47 -64.30 -15.55
N SER A 141 6.56 -63.65 -15.14
CA SER A 141 7.84 -64.35 -14.90
C SER A 141 7.75 -65.40 -13.81
N LEU A 142 6.92 -65.19 -12.77
CA LEU A 142 6.72 -66.15 -11.70
C LEU A 142 5.88 -67.34 -12.18
N ASP A 143 4.82 -67.08 -12.94
CA ASP A 143 3.98 -68.11 -13.54
C ASP A 143 4.77 -68.98 -14.53
N GLU A 144 5.62 -68.37 -15.35
CA GLU A 144 6.55 -69.10 -16.24
C GLU A 144 7.55 -69.96 -15.45
N PHE A 145 8.05 -69.46 -14.31
CA PHE A 145 8.97 -70.19 -13.46
C PHE A 145 8.31 -71.42 -12.83
N TYR A 146 7.10 -71.29 -12.28
CA TYR A 146 6.36 -72.44 -11.73
C TYR A 146 5.90 -73.42 -12.82
N SER A 147 5.49 -72.93 -13.99
CA SER A 147 5.12 -73.81 -15.11
C SER A 147 6.30 -74.69 -15.56
N LYS A 148 7.54 -74.17 -15.52
CA LYS A 148 8.76 -74.97 -15.80
C LYS A 148 9.01 -76.02 -14.72
N ILE A 149 8.81 -75.68 -13.44
CA ILE A 149 8.95 -76.65 -12.34
C ILE A 149 7.90 -77.76 -12.46
N GLU A 150 6.64 -77.43 -12.77
CA GLU A 150 5.59 -78.43 -12.99
C GLU A 150 5.90 -79.35 -14.19
N MET A 151 6.50 -78.81 -15.26
CA MET A 151 6.95 -79.60 -16.41
C MET A 151 8.12 -80.55 -16.07
N ASP A 152 9.07 -80.10 -15.24
CA ASP A 152 10.16 -80.96 -14.76
C ASP A 152 9.66 -82.07 -13.84
N ASP A 153 8.67 -81.81 -12.96
CA ASP A 153 8.05 -82.85 -12.12
C ASP A 153 7.25 -83.89 -12.93
N THR A 154 6.65 -83.51 -14.07
CA THR A 154 6.02 -84.48 -14.99
C THR A 154 7.02 -85.32 -15.76
N ASN A 155 8.16 -84.76 -16.19
CA ASN A 155 9.21 -85.52 -16.87
C ASN A 155 9.89 -86.53 -15.93
N ILE A 156 10.06 -86.19 -14.65
CA ILE A 156 10.60 -87.13 -13.65
C ILE A 156 9.62 -88.29 -13.41
N ARG A 157 8.30 -88.08 -13.51
CA ARG A 157 7.32 -89.17 -13.42
C ARG A 157 7.37 -90.11 -14.64
N ASP A 158 7.49 -89.56 -15.84
CA ASP A 158 7.57 -90.35 -17.06
C ASP A 158 8.92 -91.09 -17.18
N GLU A 159 10.03 -90.52 -16.70
CA GLU A 159 11.34 -91.22 -16.62
C GLU A 159 11.34 -92.35 -15.58
N ASN A 160 10.71 -92.17 -14.42
CA ASN A 160 10.62 -93.22 -13.40
C ASN A 160 9.71 -94.40 -13.84
N GLU A 161 8.69 -94.17 -14.69
CA GLU A 161 7.92 -95.28 -15.30
C GLU A 161 8.71 -96.01 -16.39
N LEU A 162 9.73 -95.39 -17.00
CA LEU A 162 10.59 -96.03 -18.01
C LEU A 162 11.75 -96.82 -17.37
N GLU A 163 12.26 -96.43 -16.20
CA GLU A 163 13.30 -97.19 -15.48
C GLU A 163 12.78 -98.47 -14.80
N GLU A 164 11.49 -98.54 -14.44
CA GLU A 164 10.90 -99.77 -13.85
C GLU A 164 10.75 -100.93 -14.87
N TYR A 165 10.94 -100.67 -16.18
CA TYR A 165 10.90 -101.70 -17.23
C TYR A 165 12.26 -102.24 -17.66
N ILE A 166 13.40 -101.70 -17.18
CA ILE A 166 14.73 -102.07 -17.71
C ILE A 166 15.48 -103.09 -16.83
N ASP A 167 15.09 -103.34 -15.57
CA ASP A 167 15.80 -104.27 -14.67
C ASP A 167 15.24 -105.72 -14.67
N GLY A 168 14.51 -106.11 -15.72
CA GLY A 168 13.81 -107.40 -15.78
C GLY A 168 14.05 -108.21 -17.06
N ALA A 169 15.08 -109.05 -17.02
CA ALA A 169 15.29 -110.25 -17.84
C ALA A 169 15.97 -110.10 -19.23
N ASP A 170 17.29 -110.26 -19.15
CA ASP A 170 18.15 -110.92 -20.12
C ASP A 170 17.81 -112.43 -20.28
N GLU A 171 18.37 -113.06 -21.32
CA GLU A 171 18.20 -114.43 -21.89
C GLU A 171 17.12 -114.57 -22.99
N SER A 172 17.43 -114.81 -24.27
CA SER A 172 18.64 -115.36 -24.88
C SER A 172 18.62 -115.12 -26.41
N ASN A 173 19.74 -114.75 -27.01
CA ASN A 173 20.65 -115.69 -27.68
C ASN A 173 21.40 -115.07 -28.88
N SER A 174 22.73 -115.20 -28.79
CA SER A 174 23.72 -115.47 -29.85
C SER A 174 23.94 -114.50 -31.02
N GLU A 175 25.19 -113.99 -31.01
CA GLU A 175 26.17 -113.99 -32.11
C GLU A 175 25.89 -113.07 -33.32
N SER A 176 26.84 -112.36 -33.91
CA SER A 176 28.28 -112.22 -33.70
C SER A 176 28.75 -111.13 -34.67
N GLN A 177 29.76 -110.36 -34.24
CA GLN A 177 30.87 -109.85 -35.07
C GLN A 177 30.56 -108.84 -36.20
N ASN A 178 31.39 -107.86 -36.52
CA ASN A 178 32.60 -107.27 -35.93
C ASN A 178 33.01 -106.14 -36.90
N MET A 179 33.66 -105.10 -36.36
CA MET A 179 34.63 -104.19 -37.00
C MET A 179 34.25 -103.53 -38.35
N GLY A 180 34.23 -102.20 -38.49
CA GLY A 180 34.74 -101.13 -37.65
C GLY A 180 35.35 -100.04 -38.53
N LYS A 181 35.40 -98.81 -38.00
CA LYS A 181 36.41 -97.74 -38.28
C LYS A 181 36.41 -97.18 -39.73
N VAL A 182 36.63 -95.91 -40.04
CA VAL A 182 37.27 -94.74 -39.40
C VAL A 182 36.75 -93.48 -40.15
N ASP A 183 36.83 -92.30 -39.52
CA ASP A 183 37.28 -91.01 -40.12
C ASP A 183 36.53 -90.41 -41.33
N ASN A 184 36.59 -89.13 -41.63
CA ASN A 184 37.06 -87.85 -41.08
C ASN A 184 36.49 -86.83 -42.08
N GLY A 185 36.26 -85.58 -41.71
CA GLY A 185 35.96 -84.60 -42.76
C GLY A 185 35.41 -83.29 -42.26
N VAL A 186 36.30 -82.31 -42.24
CA VAL A 186 36.08 -80.91 -41.89
C VAL A 186 35.40 -80.16 -43.05
N ASP A 187 34.97 -78.95 -42.74
CA ASP A 187 34.79 -77.77 -43.61
C ASP A 187 33.44 -77.65 -44.34
N ASP A 188 32.71 -76.56 -44.11
CA ASP A 188 32.96 -75.27 -44.77
C ASP A 188 31.79 -74.30 -44.55
N LEU A 189 32.13 -73.02 -44.68
CA LEU A 189 31.41 -71.77 -44.48
C LEU A 189 30.20 -71.56 -45.40
N GLY A 190 29.28 -70.71 -44.91
CA GLY A 190 28.97 -69.48 -45.66
C GLY A 190 27.57 -69.35 -46.29
N ALA A 191 27.03 -68.14 -46.05
CA ALA A 191 25.82 -67.49 -46.56
C ALA A 191 24.49 -67.80 -45.85
#